data_AF-A0A1I7SB49-F1
#
_entry.id   AF-A0A1I7SB49-F1
#
_cell.length_a   1.000
_cell.length_b   1.000
_cell.length_c   1.000
_cell.angle_alpha   90.00
_cell.angle_beta   90.00
_cell.angle_gamma   90.00
#
_symmetry.space_group_name_H-M   'P 1'
#
loop_
_entity.id
_entity.type
_entity.pdbx_description
1 polymer ?
#
loop_
_entity_poly.entity_id
_entity_poly.type
_entity_poly.pdbx_seq_one_letter_code
_entity_poly.pdbx_strand_id
1 'polypeptide(L)'
;MEVYFFQPDVYADLYNCSQLTQEEWQQVGLRRPCLAIFLGVLGGAFAIIYMPFVAIMTKKRFFHLSCYKIMFCLGFIDAWTIIIAVGLCGYVTFEGGVFCTMPRLTYFIGVTGVASWCGSCLLCVILAVNRCLDIYYRDIHELLFDGWRTWIWISLAFLYIFLVAWFETPIFYHSRYAAGFYDPFLGAPIEKRHHFVNYTHVVNNVAVIIIMSLLYVWLCLYILRGKAKRSKTKNKFVIQTILVCAPFTIASGIYDYMQPDVYADLYNCSQLTQEEWRKVGLERPVLAIFLGILGGAFAIIYMPFVVIMTKRRFFELSCYKIMFCLGFIDALTIIIAVGLGGYVAFVGGVFCMMPRFIYVIGVAGMSSWCGSCLLCVILAVNRCLDIYYHHLHELLFDGWRTWIWISLAFLYIFLVAWFETPIFYHSRYAAGFYDPFLGAPIEKRHHFVNYTHVVNNVAVIIIMSLLYVWLCLYILRGKAKKSKTKNKFVIQTILVCAPFTIAAGIYDYMQFFAAPEWVSLVGHAFYMITGGSAGVVYWLFNDNLRRELLRTLGHCKILRLNKVFSTSRVPTTIQNSVGFKSRSST
;
A
#
# COMPACT_ATOMS: atom_id res chain seq x y z
N MET A 1 19.94 -25.65 10.74
CA MET A 1 20.56 -26.98 10.51
C MET A 1 21.29 -27.53 11.73
N GLU A 2 21.90 -26.69 12.57
CA GLU A 2 22.63 -27.12 13.77
C GLU A 2 21.81 -28.08 14.64
N VAL A 3 20.57 -27.69 14.99
CA VAL A 3 19.67 -28.50 15.82
C VAL A 3 19.42 -29.88 15.21
N TYR A 4 19.21 -29.95 13.89
CA TYR A 4 18.93 -31.21 13.19
C TYR A 4 20.12 -32.19 13.18
N PHE A 5 21.35 -31.68 12.99
CA PHE A 5 22.52 -32.55 12.83
C PHE A 5 23.28 -32.82 14.14
N PHE A 6 23.28 -31.86 15.08
CA PHE A 6 24.15 -31.91 16.25
C PHE A 6 23.39 -31.91 17.59
N GLN A 7 22.09 -31.67 17.60
CA GLN A 7 21.29 -31.64 18.83
C GLN A 7 20.02 -32.51 18.69
N PRO A 8 20.17 -33.84 18.56
CA PRO A 8 19.04 -34.74 18.30
C PRO A 8 17.97 -34.70 19.38
N ASP A 9 18.36 -34.51 20.65
CA ASP A 9 17.42 -34.42 21.77
C ASP A 9 16.56 -33.15 21.70
N VAL A 10 17.19 -32.02 21.33
CA VAL A 10 16.49 -30.73 21.13
C VAL A 10 15.58 -30.80 19.91
N TYR A 11 16.04 -31.42 18.82
CA TYR A 11 15.20 -31.66 17.66
C TYR A 11 13.98 -32.53 18.01
N ALA A 12 14.18 -33.61 18.78
CA ALA A 12 13.12 -34.51 19.19
C ALA A 12 12.11 -33.83 20.12
N ASP A 13 12.52 -32.93 21.02
CA ASP A 13 11.58 -32.18 21.88
C ASP A 13 10.78 -31.15 21.07
N LEU A 14 11.45 -30.35 20.22
CA LEU A 14 10.79 -29.29 19.45
C LEU A 14 9.89 -29.81 18.34
N TYR A 15 10.27 -30.90 17.69
CA TYR A 15 9.64 -31.41 16.47
C TYR A 15 9.01 -32.79 16.65
N ASN A 16 8.51 -33.08 17.85
CA ASN A 16 7.88 -34.35 18.16
C ASN A 16 6.53 -34.53 17.46
N CYS A 17 6.46 -35.48 16.54
CA CYS A 17 5.24 -35.84 15.81
C CYS A 17 4.44 -36.99 16.44
N SER A 18 4.85 -37.54 17.59
CA SER A 18 4.22 -38.71 18.21
C SER A 18 2.87 -38.42 18.89
N GLN A 19 2.44 -37.16 18.96
CA GLN A 19 1.20 -36.77 19.63
C GLN A 19 -0.06 -37.16 18.85
N LEU A 20 0.05 -37.34 17.52
CA LEU A 20 -1.04 -37.80 16.65
C LEU A 20 -0.54 -38.96 15.78
N THR A 21 -1.46 -39.80 15.35
CA THR A 21 -1.21 -40.85 14.37
C THR A 21 -0.95 -40.26 12.98
N GLN A 22 -0.35 -41.05 12.10
CA GLN A 22 -0.05 -40.61 10.73
C GLN A 22 -1.32 -40.24 9.94
N GLU A 23 -2.43 -40.95 10.18
CA GLU A 23 -3.72 -40.66 9.54
C GLU A 23 -4.31 -39.33 10.02
N GLU A 24 -4.22 -39.04 11.33
CA GLU A 24 -4.64 -37.76 11.89
C GLU A 24 -3.80 -36.60 11.34
N TRP A 25 -2.48 -36.76 11.20
CA TRP A 25 -1.63 -35.75 10.57
C TRP A 25 -1.99 -35.50 9.10
N GLN A 26 -2.40 -36.54 8.36
CA GLN A 26 -2.89 -36.36 6.98
C GLN A 26 -4.20 -35.56 6.92
N GLN A 27 -5.05 -35.66 7.95
CA GLN A 27 -6.30 -34.88 8.03
C GLN A 27 -6.06 -33.40 8.36
N VAL A 28 -4.93 -33.04 8.98
CA VAL A 28 -4.54 -31.62 9.19
C VAL A 28 -4.19 -30.95 7.86
N GLY A 29 -3.63 -31.72 6.92
CA GLY A 29 -3.33 -31.28 5.56
C GLY A 29 -4.55 -31.03 4.68
N LEU A 30 -4.31 -30.61 3.43
CA LEU A 30 -5.33 -30.59 2.39
C LEU A 30 -4.70 -30.84 1.03
N ARG A 31 -5.10 -31.91 0.35
CA ARG A 31 -4.64 -32.25 -1.00
C ARG A 31 -5.22 -31.27 -2.01
N ARG A 32 -4.36 -30.59 -2.78
CA ARG A 32 -4.77 -29.63 -3.83
C ARG A 32 -4.02 -29.90 -5.13
N PRO A 33 -4.30 -31.01 -5.83
CA PRO A 33 -3.56 -31.41 -7.03
C PRO A 33 -3.65 -30.36 -8.14
N CYS A 34 -4.80 -29.72 -8.35
CA CYS A 34 -4.95 -28.67 -9.36
C CYS A 34 -4.06 -27.45 -9.07
N LEU A 35 -3.98 -27.04 -7.80
CA LEU A 35 -3.11 -25.93 -7.39
C LEU A 35 -1.63 -26.29 -7.56
N ALA A 36 -1.24 -27.51 -7.16
CA ALA A 36 0.11 -28.01 -7.32
C ALA A 36 0.55 -28.05 -8.78
N ILE A 37 -0.29 -28.60 -9.67
CA ILE A 37 -0.02 -28.65 -11.12
C ILE A 37 0.08 -27.23 -11.70
N PHE A 38 -0.85 -26.34 -11.32
CA PHE A 38 -0.83 -24.95 -11.76
C PHE A 38 0.46 -24.23 -11.35
N LEU A 39 0.86 -24.34 -10.08
CA LEU A 39 2.11 -23.76 -9.59
C LEU A 39 3.29 -24.35 -10.34
N GLY A 40 3.32 -25.69 -10.50
CA GLY A 40 4.35 -26.43 -11.25
C GLY A 40 4.56 -25.91 -12.67
N VAL A 41 3.47 -25.79 -13.44
CA VAL A 41 3.50 -25.26 -14.82
C VAL A 41 4.00 -23.81 -14.83
N LEU A 42 3.53 -22.99 -13.89
CA LEU A 42 3.91 -21.58 -13.79
C LEU A 42 5.40 -21.40 -13.46
N GLY A 43 5.93 -22.12 -12.46
CA GLY A 43 7.35 -22.06 -12.13
C GLY A 43 8.24 -22.67 -13.20
N GLY A 44 7.78 -23.72 -13.89
CA GLY A 44 8.47 -24.26 -15.07
C GLY A 44 8.58 -23.22 -16.19
N ALA A 45 7.49 -22.52 -16.50
CA ALA A 45 7.50 -21.44 -17.47
C ALA A 45 8.46 -20.31 -17.06
N PHE A 46 8.43 -19.89 -15.79
CA PHE A 46 9.37 -18.89 -15.28
C PHE A 46 10.83 -19.34 -15.37
N ALA A 47 11.15 -20.58 -14.98
CA ALA A 47 12.50 -21.11 -15.08
C ALA A 47 13.01 -21.15 -16.53
N ILE A 48 12.18 -21.60 -17.48
CA ILE A 48 12.52 -21.63 -18.92
C ILE A 48 12.83 -20.23 -19.45
N ILE A 49 12.03 -19.23 -19.05
CA ILE A 49 12.25 -17.85 -19.47
C ILE A 49 13.50 -17.27 -18.78
N TYR A 50 13.72 -17.58 -17.51
CA TYR A 50 14.72 -16.94 -16.67
C TYR A 50 16.15 -17.41 -16.95
N MET A 51 16.35 -18.71 -17.15
CA MET A 51 17.68 -19.33 -17.33
C MET A 51 18.49 -18.76 -18.51
N PRO A 52 17.92 -18.52 -19.70
CA PRO A 52 18.63 -17.88 -20.81
C PRO A 52 19.16 -16.48 -20.48
N PHE A 53 18.43 -15.68 -19.67
CA PHE A 53 18.88 -14.35 -19.28
C PHE A 53 20.05 -14.41 -18.30
N VAL A 54 20.01 -15.30 -17.32
CA VAL A 54 21.13 -15.55 -16.40
C VAL A 54 22.39 -15.98 -17.19
N ALA A 55 22.23 -16.86 -18.18
CA ALA A 55 23.33 -17.27 -19.06
C ALA A 55 23.88 -16.08 -19.88
N ILE A 56 23.04 -15.20 -20.41
CA ILE A 56 23.48 -14.00 -21.16
C ILE A 56 24.27 -13.03 -20.28
N MET A 57 23.91 -12.89 -19.00
CA MET A 57 24.60 -12.01 -18.05
C MET A 57 26.07 -12.41 -17.81
N THR A 58 26.43 -13.68 -18.03
CA THR A 58 27.82 -14.18 -17.90
C THR A 58 28.76 -13.70 -19.01
N LYS A 59 28.22 -13.17 -20.12
CA LYS A 59 29.06 -12.67 -21.23
C LYS A 59 29.97 -11.55 -20.74
N LYS A 60 31.25 -11.58 -21.12
CA LYS A 60 32.30 -10.60 -20.73
C LYS A 60 31.85 -9.13 -20.87
N ARG A 61 31.05 -8.83 -21.90
CA ARG A 61 30.49 -7.48 -22.16
C ARG A 61 29.60 -6.95 -21.02
N PHE A 62 28.89 -7.82 -20.30
CA PHE A 62 27.98 -7.44 -19.22
C PHE A 62 28.60 -7.71 -17.84
N PHE A 63 29.24 -8.87 -17.67
CA PHE A 63 29.71 -9.37 -16.38
C PHE A 63 30.81 -8.51 -15.74
N HIS A 64 31.48 -7.63 -16.50
CA HIS A 64 32.43 -6.66 -15.92
C HIS A 64 31.73 -5.64 -15.00
N LEU A 65 30.46 -5.29 -15.28
CA LEU A 65 29.70 -4.31 -14.52
C LEU A 65 29.24 -4.88 -13.17
N SER A 66 29.41 -4.12 -12.09
CA SER A 66 29.07 -4.52 -10.72
C SER A 66 27.61 -4.96 -10.56
N CYS A 67 26.66 -4.26 -11.19
CA CYS A 67 25.25 -4.61 -11.14
C CYS A 67 24.93 -5.97 -11.77
N TYR A 68 25.57 -6.33 -12.88
CA TYR A 68 25.35 -7.62 -13.54
C TYR A 68 25.91 -8.78 -12.74
N LYS A 69 27.01 -8.59 -11.99
CA LYS A 69 27.52 -9.60 -11.04
C LYS A 69 26.50 -9.87 -9.93
N ILE A 70 25.93 -8.81 -9.34
CA ILE A 70 24.91 -8.92 -8.28
C ILE A 70 23.64 -9.58 -8.84
N MET A 71 23.13 -9.13 -9.99
CA MET A 71 21.94 -9.71 -10.64
C MET A 71 22.15 -11.17 -11.05
N PHE A 72 23.36 -11.56 -11.46
CA PHE A 72 23.68 -12.95 -11.75
C PHE A 72 23.59 -13.84 -10.50
N CYS A 73 24.18 -13.41 -9.37
CA CYS A 73 24.10 -14.13 -8.11
C CYS A 73 22.67 -14.19 -7.55
N LEU A 74 21.92 -13.09 -7.64
CA LEU A 74 20.49 -13.07 -7.30
C LEU A 74 19.71 -14.06 -8.17
N GLY A 75 19.97 -14.07 -9.48
CA GLY A 75 19.32 -15.02 -10.38
C GLY A 75 19.67 -16.48 -10.14
N PHE A 76 20.87 -16.77 -9.64
CA PHE A 76 21.20 -18.12 -9.19
C PHE A 76 20.35 -18.54 -7.99
N ILE A 77 20.17 -17.65 -7.01
CA ILE A 77 19.33 -17.92 -5.84
C ILE A 77 17.85 -18.02 -6.24
N ASP A 78 17.36 -17.15 -7.14
CA ASP A 78 15.99 -17.22 -7.64
C ASP A 78 15.69 -18.52 -8.38
N ALA A 79 16.64 -19.04 -9.16
CA ALA A 79 16.50 -20.33 -9.81
C ALA A 79 16.36 -21.46 -8.77
N TRP A 80 17.14 -21.40 -7.69
CA TRP A 80 17.06 -22.34 -6.58
C TRP A 80 15.73 -22.23 -5.82
N THR A 81 15.25 -21.01 -5.55
CA THR A 81 13.97 -20.80 -4.85
C THR A 81 12.78 -21.22 -5.69
N ILE A 82 12.83 -21.13 -7.03
CA ILE A 82 11.79 -21.70 -7.90
C ILE A 82 11.70 -23.22 -7.72
N ILE A 83 12.84 -23.92 -7.68
CA ILE A 83 12.86 -25.38 -7.45
C ILE A 83 12.20 -25.74 -6.11
N ILE A 84 12.49 -24.98 -5.06
CA ILE A 84 11.91 -25.20 -3.73
C ILE A 84 10.42 -24.83 -3.71
N ALA A 85 10.09 -23.57 -4.03
CA ALA A 85 8.76 -22.99 -3.84
C ALA A 85 7.70 -23.55 -4.80
N VAL A 86 8.11 -23.97 -6.00
CA VAL A 86 7.19 -24.53 -6.98
C VAL A 86 7.35 -26.04 -7.11
N GLY A 87 8.57 -26.55 -7.14
CA GLY A 87 8.82 -27.99 -7.27
C GLY A 87 8.47 -28.73 -5.97
N LEU A 88 9.26 -28.50 -4.92
CA LEU A 88 9.14 -29.25 -3.67
C LEU A 88 7.88 -28.88 -2.87
N CYS A 89 7.56 -27.60 -2.71
CA CYS A 89 6.30 -27.17 -2.07
C CYS A 89 5.08 -27.56 -2.91
N GLY A 90 5.20 -27.58 -4.24
CA GLY A 90 4.16 -28.08 -5.14
C GLY A 90 3.89 -29.57 -4.91
N TYR A 91 4.94 -30.38 -4.76
CA TYR A 91 4.81 -31.79 -4.37
C TYR A 91 4.14 -31.96 -3.01
N VAL A 92 4.54 -31.19 -1.99
CA VAL A 92 3.89 -31.20 -0.67
C VAL A 92 2.40 -30.81 -0.78
N THR A 93 2.05 -29.84 -1.64
CA THR A 93 0.66 -29.43 -1.90
C THR A 93 -0.15 -30.51 -2.60
N PHE A 94 0.46 -31.24 -3.53
CA PHE A 94 -0.16 -32.36 -4.24
C PHE A 94 -0.53 -33.48 -3.28
N GLU A 95 0.41 -33.85 -2.40
CA GLU A 95 0.18 -34.90 -1.39
C GLU A 95 -0.65 -34.44 -0.20
N GLY A 96 -0.88 -33.12 -0.05
CA GLY A 96 -1.55 -32.58 1.14
C GLY A 96 -0.69 -32.66 2.39
N GLY A 97 0.64 -32.62 2.24
CA GLY A 97 1.57 -32.77 3.34
C GLY A 97 1.57 -31.59 4.32
N VAL A 98 1.84 -31.93 5.57
CA VAL A 98 2.21 -31.04 6.68
C VAL A 98 3.53 -31.53 7.27
N PHE A 99 4.16 -30.76 8.18
CA PHE A 99 5.48 -31.10 8.73
C PHE A 99 5.59 -32.57 9.14
N CYS A 100 4.68 -33.06 10.00
CA CYS A 100 4.73 -34.42 10.54
C CYS A 100 4.50 -35.54 9.52
N THR A 101 3.86 -35.25 8.38
CA THR A 101 3.73 -36.25 7.30
C THR A 101 5.02 -36.42 6.51
N MET A 102 5.83 -35.37 6.40
CA MET A 102 7.07 -35.34 5.63
C MET A 102 8.17 -34.52 6.34
N PRO A 103 8.65 -34.92 7.54
CA PRO A 103 9.45 -34.04 8.40
C PRO A 103 10.77 -33.63 7.76
N ARG A 104 11.51 -34.60 7.19
CA ARG A 104 12.82 -34.34 6.56
C ARG A 104 12.71 -33.41 5.36
N LEU A 105 11.71 -33.63 4.50
CA LEU A 105 11.51 -32.84 3.30
C LEU A 105 11.09 -31.41 3.64
N THR A 106 10.09 -31.25 4.51
CA THR A 106 9.58 -29.93 4.92
C THR A 106 10.59 -29.14 5.74
N TYR A 107 11.40 -29.80 6.58
CA TYR A 107 12.53 -29.18 7.27
C TYR A 107 13.57 -28.66 6.27
N PHE A 108 13.96 -29.47 5.28
CA PHE A 108 14.91 -29.06 4.24
C PHE A 108 14.38 -27.88 3.39
N ILE A 109 13.13 -27.97 2.93
CA ILE A 109 12.43 -26.87 2.24
C ILE A 109 12.48 -25.60 3.09
N GLY A 110 12.23 -25.72 4.39
CA GLY A 110 12.18 -24.60 5.31
C GLY A 110 13.49 -23.88 5.49
N VAL A 111 14.54 -24.64 5.84
CA VAL A 111 15.90 -24.12 6.00
C VAL A 111 16.34 -23.40 4.73
N THR A 112 16.20 -24.06 3.60
CA THR A 112 16.68 -23.53 2.32
C THR A 112 15.85 -22.36 1.84
N GLY A 113 14.54 -22.38 2.07
CA GLY A 113 13.61 -21.31 1.74
C GLY A 113 13.91 -20.03 2.51
N VAL A 114 13.98 -20.08 3.85
CA VAL A 114 14.23 -18.88 4.67
C VAL A 114 15.62 -18.31 4.44
N ALA A 115 16.64 -19.16 4.31
CA ALA A 115 18.01 -18.71 4.03
C ALA A 115 18.12 -18.02 2.67
N SER A 116 17.54 -18.63 1.62
CA SER A 116 17.55 -18.06 0.27
C SER A 116 16.75 -16.77 0.20
N TRP A 117 15.62 -16.69 0.92
CA TRP A 117 14.82 -15.48 1.06
C TRP A 117 15.63 -14.32 1.64
N CYS A 118 16.24 -14.53 2.81
CA CYS A 118 17.07 -13.54 3.49
C CYS A 118 18.27 -13.09 2.60
N GLY A 119 18.91 -14.05 1.93
CA GLY A 119 19.99 -13.77 0.98
C GLY A 119 19.57 -12.92 -0.21
N SER A 120 18.46 -13.29 -0.88
CA SER A 120 17.91 -12.52 -2.01
C SER A 120 17.52 -11.10 -1.59
N CYS A 121 16.94 -10.95 -0.40
CA CYS A 121 16.61 -9.63 0.15
C CYS A 121 17.86 -8.74 0.32
N LEU A 122 18.92 -9.27 0.91
CA LEU A 122 20.17 -8.53 1.10
C LEU A 122 20.83 -8.18 -0.25
N LEU A 123 20.83 -9.10 -1.23
CA LEU A 123 21.33 -8.80 -2.58
C LEU A 123 20.51 -7.72 -3.29
N CYS A 124 19.18 -7.70 -3.10
CA CYS A 124 18.31 -6.64 -3.60
C CYS A 124 18.65 -5.27 -2.99
N VAL A 125 18.91 -5.22 -1.67
CA VAL A 125 19.37 -4.00 -0.99
C VAL A 125 20.71 -3.54 -1.52
N ILE A 126 21.68 -4.46 -1.64
CA ILE A 126 23.02 -4.18 -2.19
C ILE A 126 22.90 -3.65 -3.62
N LEU A 127 22.05 -4.25 -4.46
CA LEU A 127 21.79 -3.81 -5.83
C LEU A 127 21.18 -2.40 -5.85
N ALA A 128 20.19 -2.11 -5.01
CA ALA A 128 19.57 -0.80 -4.94
C ALA A 128 20.58 0.28 -4.50
N VAL A 129 21.39 0.02 -3.48
CA VAL A 129 22.47 0.91 -3.03
C VAL A 129 23.51 1.12 -4.13
N ASN A 130 23.94 0.03 -4.78
CA ASN A 130 24.88 0.06 -5.89
C ASN A 130 24.39 1.00 -7.02
N ARG A 131 23.09 0.94 -7.37
CA ARG A 131 22.50 1.83 -8.38
C ARG A 131 22.38 3.27 -7.90
N CYS A 132 22.02 3.49 -6.64
CA CYS A 132 21.93 4.84 -6.08
C CYS A 132 23.29 5.56 -6.09
N LEU A 133 24.36 4.84 -5.71
CA LEU A 133 25.72 5.38 -5.71
C LEU A 133 26.25 5.64 -7.13
N ASP A 134 26.03 4.73 -8.09
CA ASP A 134 26.41 4.93 -9.51
C ASP A 134 25.77 6.18 -10.15
N ILE A 135 24.63 6.63 -9.61
CA ILE A 135 23.92 7.81 -10.10
C ILE A 135 24.45 9.09 -9.47
N TYR A 136 24.70 9.09 -8.16
CA TYR A 136 24.89 10.34 -7.40
C TYR A 136 26.32 10.51 -6.85
N TYR A 137 26.95 9.42 -6.43
CA TYR A 137 28.28 9.42 -5.81
C TYR A 137 29.17 8.41 -6.50
N ARG A 138 29.54 8.72 -7.75
CA ARG A 138 30.30 7.82 -8.61
C ARG A 138 31.64 7.39 -7.99
N ASP A 139 32.33 8.31 -7.32
CA ASP A 139 33.61 8.02 -6.66
C ASP A 139 33.45 6.99 -5.54
N ILE A 140 32.35 7.07 -4.78
CA ILE A 140 32.02 6.09 -3.73
C ILE A 140 31.59 4.76 -4.36
N HIS A 141 30.82 4.79 -5.46
CA HIS A 141 30.49 3.57 -6.20
C HIS A 141 31.76 2.86 -6.71
N GLU A 142 32.70 3.61 -7.29
CA GLU A 142 33.95 3.06 -7.80
C GLU A 142 34.82 2.50 -6.65
N LEU A 143 34.84 3.20 -5.50
CA LEU A 143 35.51 2.72 -4.30
C LEU A 143 34.92 1.40 -3.80
N LEU A 144 33.60 1.30 -3.68
CA LEU A 144 32.93 0.18 -3.00
C LEU A 144 32.62 -1.02 -3.91
N PHE A 145 32.33 -0.79 -5.19
CA PHE A 145 31.74 -1.79 -6.07
C PHE A 145 32.55 -2.11 -7.31
N ASP A 146 33.62 -1.38 -7.64
CA ASP A 146 34.30 -1.61 -8.92
C ASP A 146 35.23 -2.83 -8.90
N GLY A 147 35.38 -3.46 -10.06
CA GLY A 147 36.25 -4.62 -10.24
C GLY A 147 35.93 -5.78 -9.28
N TRP A 148 36.90 -6.19 -8.47
CA TRP A 148 36.75 -7.33 -7.57
C TRP A 148 35.96 -7.01 -6.29
N ARG A 149 35.85 -5.72 -5.91
CA ARG A 149 35.24 -5.30 -4.64
C ARG A 149 33.75 -5.59 -4.56
N THR A 150 33.06 -5.70 -5.71
CA THR A 150 31.66 -6.19 -5.74
C THR A 150 31.51 -7.54 -5.04
N TRP A 151 32.52 -8.42 -5.16
CA TRP A 151 32.46 -9.76 -4.61
C TRP A 151 32.48 -9.78 -3.08
N ILE A 152 33.04 -8.76 -2.42
CA ILE A 152 32.98 -8.64 -0.96
C ILE A 152 31.51 -8.57 -0.51
N TRP A 153 30.72 -7.72 -1.14
CA TRP A 153 29.30 -7.54 -0.83
C TRP A 153 28.47 -8.80 -1.15
N ILE A 154 28.79 -9.46 -2.27
CA ILE A 154 28.15 -10.73 -2.62
C ILE A 154 28.51 -11.81 -1.59
N SER A 155 29.77 -11.92 -1.17
CA SER A 155 30.22 -12.86 -0.15
C SER A 155 29.54 -12.62 1.21
N LEU A 156 29.30 -11.35 1.59
CA LEU A 156 28.52 -11.04 2.79
C LEU A 156 27.08 -11.56 2.67
N ALA A 157 26.45 -11.46 1.51
CA ALA A 157 25.12 -12.02 1.30
C ALA A 157 25.11 -13.55 1.39
N PHE A 158 26.10 -14.24 0.81
CA PHE A 158 26.22 -15.69 0.93
C PHE A 158 26.58 -16.16 2.35
N LEU A 159 27.40 -15.39 3.08
CA LEU A 159 27.65 -15.64 4.49
C LEU A 159 26.34 -15.52 5.29
N TYR A 160 25.53 -14.52 5.01
CA TYR A 160 24.22 -14.35 5.65
C TYR A 160 23.27 -15.53 5.35
N ILE A 161 23.22 -16.00 4.09
CA ILE A 161 22.49 -17.23 3.73
C ILE A 161 22.96 -18.41 4.58
N PHE A 162 24.29 -18.61 4.67
CA PHE A 162 24.87 -19.70 5.45
C PHE A 162 24.48 -19.62 6.93
N LEU A 163 24.64 -18.44 7.55
CA LEU A 163 24.31 -18.23 8.95
C LEU A 163 22.83 -18.51 9.23
N VAL A 164 21.92 -17.99 8.38
CA VAL A 164 20.48 -18.24 8.51
C VAL A 164 20.16 -19.72 8.33
N ALA A 165 20.74 -20.39 7.35
CA ALA A 165 20.49 -21.81 7.12
C ALA A 165 20.99 -22.69 8.30
N TRP A 166 22.09 -22.28 8.94
CA TRP A 166 22.73 -23.07 9.97
C TRP A 166 22.11 -22.88 11.34
N PHE A 167 21.91 -21.63 11.76
CA PHE A 167 21.59 -21.28 13.14
C PHE A 167 20.11 -20.94 13.37
N GLU A 168 19.37 -20.55 12.33
CA GLU A 168 18.01 -20.04 12.53
C GLU A 168 16.93 -21.12 12.43
N THR A 169 15.78 -20.84 13.05
CA THR A 169 14.61 -21.72 13.00
C THR A 169 14.01 -21.75 11.59
N PRO A 170 13.76 -22.94 11.01
CA PRO A 170 13.21 -23.05 9.66
C PRO A 170 11.71 -22.72 9.61
N ILE A 171 11.24 -22.43 8.40
CA ILE A 171 9.84 -22.20 8.04
C ILE A 171 9.22 -23.49 7.48
N PHE A 172 8.08 -23.93 7.97
CA PHE A 172 7.45 -25.18 7.54
C PHE A 172 6.31 -24.95 6.56
N TYR A 173 6.39 -25.57 5.39
CA TYR A 173 5.34 -25.48 4.39
C TYR A 173 4.10 -26.28 4.79
N HIS A 174 2.92 -25.66 4.70
CA HIS A 174 1.64 -26.26 5.08
C HIS A 174 0.66 -26.29 3.89
N SER A 175 0.31 -27.48 3.41
CA SER A 175 -0.53 -27.68 2.21
C SER A 175 -1.93 -27.03 2.27
N ARG A 176 -2.59 -27.04 3.44
CA ARG A 176 -3.92 -26.41 3.63
C ARG A 176 -3.96 -24.92 3.30
N TYR A 177 -2.90 -24.21 3.65
CA TYR A 177 -2.77 -22.78 3.40
C TYR A 177 -1.92 -22.48 2.17
N ALA A 178 -1.21 -23.49 1.64
CA ALA A 178 -0.26 -23.38 0.54
C ALA A 178 0.83 -22.32 0.79
N ALA A 179 1.29 -22.22 2.04
CA ALA A 179 2.27 -21.23 2.50
C ALA A 179 3.14 -21.82 3.63
N GLY A 180 4.26 -21.16 3.93
CA GLY A 180 5.13 -21.54 5.03
C GLY A 180 4.80 -20.82 6.33
N PHE A 181 4.99 -21.49 7.46
CA PHE A 181 4.76 -20.97 8.81
C PHE A 181 5.83 -21.47 9.78
N TYR A 182 6.12 -20.73 10.85
CA TYR A 182 7.11 -21.16 11.83
C TYR A 182 6.60 -22.25 12.77
N ASP A 183 5.29 -22.29 13.06
CA ASP A 183 4.69 -23.41 13.79
C ASP A 183 4.53 -24.64 12.88
N PRO A 184 5.30 -25.74 13.11
CA PRO A 184 5.17 -26.98 12.33
C PRO A 184 3.84 -27.70 12.57
N PHE A 185 3.14 -27.39 13.67
CA PHE A 185 1.91 -28.06 14.11
C PHE A 185 0.67 -27.18 13.92
N LEU A 186 0.78 -26.13 13.09
CA LEU A 186 -0.31 -25.21 12.78
C LEU A 186 -1.60 -25.97 12.41
N GLY A 187 -2.70 -25.67 13.11
CA GLY A 187 -4.01 -26.29 12.86
C GLY A 187 -4.20 -27.71 13.41
N ALA A 188 -3.22 -28.28 14.11
CA ALA A 188 -3.34 -29.57 14.79
C ALA A 188 -3.74 -29.43 16.28
N PRO A 189 -4.62 -30.30 16.81
CA PRO A 189 -5.03 -30.30 18.22
C PRO A 189 -3.96 -30.97 19.09
N ILE A 190 -2.87 -30.26 19.37
CA ILE A 190 -1.76 -30.74 20.21
C ILE A 190 -1.72 -30.02 21.56
N GLU A 191 -1.37 -30.75 22.63
CA GLU A 191 -1.37 -30.24 24.01
C GLU A 191 -0.12 -29.43 24.35
N LYS A 192 1.05 -29.82 23.83
CA LYS A 192 2.34 -29.12 24.07
C LYS A 192 2.76 -28.35 22.82
N ARG A 193 2.52 -27.03 22.79
CA ARG A 193 2.99 -26.11 21.74
C ARG A 193 4.15 -25.26 22.22
N HIS A 194 5.28 -25.36 21.53
CA HIS A 194 6.34 -24.38 21.66
C HIS A 194 6.01 -23.14 20.85
N HIS A 195 6.50 -21.98 21.27
CA HIS A 195 6.37 -20.74 20.53
C HIS A 195 7.50 -20.64 19.49
N PHE A 196 7.16 -20.79 18.20
CA PHE A 196 8.13 -20.77 17.11
C PHE A 196 8.16 -19.39 16.44
N VAL A 197 9.22 -18.61 16.70
CA VAL A 197 9.46 -17.32 16.04
C VAL A 197 10.91 -17.21 15.59
N ASN A 198 11.11 -16.78 14.36
CA ASN A 198 12.41 -16.44 13.81
C ASN A 198 12.61 -14.92 13.83
N TYR A 199 13.23 -14.40 14.89
CA TYR A 199 13.47 -12.96 15.03
C TYR A 199 14.38 -12.40 13.94
N THR A 200 15.38 -13.17 13.49
CA THR A 200 16.28 -12.76 12.41
C THR A 200 15.53 -12.53 11.10
N HIS A 201 14.58 -13.40 10.76
CA HIS A 201 13.72 -13.24 9.60
C HIS A 201 12.79 -12.02 9.70
N VAL A 202 12.20 -11.77 10.88
CA VAL A 202 11.37 -10.59 11.12
C VAL A 202 12.19 -9.30 10.99
N VAL A 203 13.36 -9.24 11.65
CA VAL A 203 14.27 -8.08 11.55
C VAL A 203 14.71 -7.87 10.11
N ASN A 204 15.03 -8.95 9.38
CA ASN A 204 15.36 -8.90 7.97
C ASN A 204 14.24 -8.25 7.14
N ASN A 205 13.01 -8.74 7.27
CA ASN A 205 11.86 -8.23 6.52
C ASN A 205 11.60 -6.76 6.84
N VAL A 206 11.57 -6.37 8.12
CA VAL A 206 11.39 -4.98 8.54
C VAL A 206 12.51 -4.08 7.98
N ALA A 207 13.77 -4.50 8.09
CA ALA A 207 14.91 -3.74 7.58
C ALA A 207 14.83 -3.56 6.06
N VAL A 208 14.50 -4.62 5.32
CA VAL A 208 14.35 -4.59 3.87
C VAL A 208 13.23 -3.65 3.47
N ILE A 209 12.08 -3.71 4.14
CA ILE A 209 10.94 -2.83 3.86
C ILE A 209 11.34 -1.36 4.04
N ILE A 210 11.96 -1.02 5.16
CA ILE A 210 12.36 0.35 5.47
C ILE A 210 13.41 0.83 4.45
N ILE A 211 14.50 0.09 4.29
CA ILE A 211 15.63 0.48 3.46
C ILE A 211 15.20 0.58 1.99
N MET A 212 14.50 -0.41 1.46
CA MET A 212 14.08 -0.43 0.05
C MET A 212 13.06 0.66 -0.25
N SER A 213 12.09 0.90 0.64
CA SER A 213 11.11 1.98 0.46
C SER A 213 11.79 3.34 0.39
N LEU A 214 12.76 3.60 1.28
CA LEU A 214 13.53 4.85 1.27
C LEU A 214 14.35 4.99 -0.03
N LEU A 215 15.02 3.93 -0.47
CA LEU A 215 15.80 3.93 -1.71
C LEU A 215 14.90 4.12 -2.95
N TYR A 216 13.71 3.54 -2.99
CA TYR A 216 12.77 3.72 -4.10
C TYR A 216 12.15 5.09 -4.16
N VAL A 217 11.70 5.62 -3.03
CA VAL A 217 11.21 6.99 -2.96
C VAL A 217 12.30 7.93 -3.50
N TRP A 218 13.54 7.72 -3.08
CA TRP A 218 14.68 8.50 -3.55
C TRP A 218 14.92 8.34 -5.08
N LEU A 219 14.94 7.12 -5.61
CA LEU A 219 15.09 6.85 -7.05
C LEU A 219 13.93 7.42 -7.89
N CYS A 220 12.70 7.31 -7.40
CA CYS A 220 11.50 7.89 -8.02
C CYS A 220 11.59 9.42 -8.05
N LEU A 221 12.01 10.05 -6.95
CA LEU A 221 12.26 11.50 -6.91
C LEU A 221 13.35 11.92 -7.90
N TYR A 222 14.40 11.12 -8.09
CA TYR A 222 15.43 11.37 -9.11
C TYR A 222 14.85 11.34 -10.54
N ILE A 223 14.04 10.34 -10.88
CA ILE A 223 13.37 10.24 -12.18
C ILE A 223 12.43 11.43 -12.39
N LEU A 224 11.62 11.76 -11.39
CA LEU A 224 10.63 12.84 -11.43
C LEU A 224 11.27 14.24 -11.54
N ARG A 225 12.49 14.43 -11.02
CA ARG A 225 13.23 15.70 -11.11
C ARG A 225 13.64 16.10 -12.54
N GLY A 226 13.43 15.27 -13.56
CA GLY A 226 13.75 15.62 -14.96
C GLY A 226 15.24 15.81 -15.27
N LYS A 227 16.14 15.72 -14.28
CA LYS A 227 17.60 15.59 -14.48
C LYS A 227 17.96 14.33 -15.29
N ALA A 228 17.00 13.42 -15.43
CA ALA A 228 16.95 12.26 -16.31
C ALA A 228 17.11 12.55 -17.82
N LYS A 229 17.10 13.81 -18.28
CA LYS A 229 17.31 14.17 -19.70
C LYS A 229 18.67 13.73 -20.27
N ARG A 230 19.67 13.33 -19.46
CA ARG A 230 21.04 13.04 -19.93
C ARG A 230 21.38 11.58 -20.25
N SER A 231 20.59 10.56 -19.90
CA SER A 231 20.86 9.18 -20.37
C SER A 231 19.64 8.25 -20.31
N LYS A 232 19.08 7.89 -21.48
CA LYS A 232 18.02 6.87 -21.62
C LYS A 232 18.41 5.51 -21.06
N THR A 233 19.70 5.17 -21.07
CA THR A 233 20.23 3.86 -20.62
C THR A 233 20.23 3.77 -19.09
N LYS A 234 20.65 4.82 -18.37
CA LYS A 234 20.64 4.83 -16.89
C LYS A 234 19.22 4.71 -16.33
N ASN A 235 18.22 5.34 -16.94
CA ASN A 235 16.82 5.25 -16.50
C ASN A 235 16.25 3.83 -16.63
N LYS A 236 16.64 3.08 -17.68
CA LYS A 236 16.19 1.69 -17.85
C LYS A 236 16.70 0.78 -16.73
N PHE A 237 17.96 0.94 -16.32
CA PHE A 237 18.52 0.18 -15.19
C PHE A 237 17.87 0.53 -13.85
N VAL A 238 17.53 1.81 -13.62
CA VAL A 238 16.79 2.22 -12.41
C VAL A 238 15.40 1.60 -12.37
N ILE A 239 14.65 1.69 -13.47
CA ILE A 239 13.31 1.09 -13.58
C ILE A 239 13.40 -0.42 -13.38
N GLN A 240 14.38 -1.09 -14.00
CA GLN A 240 14.61 -2.53 -13.80
C GLN A 240 14.89 -2.85 -12.32
N THR A 241 15.69 -2.04 -11.62
CA THR A 241 15.99 -2.26 -10.19
C THR A 241 14.76 -2.10 -9.32
N ILE A 242 13.90 -1.11 -9.60
CA ILE A 242 12.61 -0.95 -8.92
C ILE A 242 11.73 -2.18 -9.18
N LEU A 243 11.61 -2.62 -10.44
CA LEU A 243 10.76 -3.75 -10.81
C LEU A 243 11.25 -5.09 -10.23
N VAL A 244 12.57 -5.30 -10.15
CA VAL A 244 13.16 -6.53 -9.60
C VAL A 244 12.97 -6.60 -8.09
N CYS A 245 13.19 -5.48 -7.39
CA CYS A 245 13.28 -5.52 -5.94
C CYS A 245 11.92 -5.18 -5.23
N ALA A 246 10.96 -4.54 -5.91
CA ALA A 246 9.66 -4.18 -5.32
C ALA A 246 8.81 -5.41 -4.92
N PRO A 247 8.77 -6.51 -5.69
CA PRO A 247 8.10 -7.74 -5.27
C PRO A 247 8.62 -8.29 -3.93
N PHE A 248 9.93 -8.19 -3.65
CA PHE A 248 10.50 -8.62 -2.37
C PHE A 248 10.01 -7.75 -1.21
N THR A 249 9.93 -6.43 -1.40
CA THR A 249 9.40 -5.52 -0.37
C THR A 249 7.94 -5.81 -0.06
N ILE A 250 7.13 -6.02 -1.10
CA ILE A 250 5.71 -6.37 -0.95
C ILE A 250 5.57 -7.72 -0.24
N ALA A 251 6.31 -8.73 -0.66
CA ALA A 251 6.18 -10.08 -0.12
C ALA A 251 6.77 -10.23 1.30
N SER A 252 7.86 -9.53 1.65
CA SER A 252 8.34 -9.40 3.05
C SER A 252 7.27 -8.82 3.94
N GLY A 253 6.58 -7.79 3.45
CA GLY A 253 5.43 -7.24 4.13
C GLY A 253 4.33 -8.28 4.30
N ILE A 254 3.87 -8.92 3.21
CA ILE A 254 2.74 -9.87 3.26
C ILE A 254 3.02 -10.98 4.28
N TYR A 255 4.27 -11.44 4.33
CA TYR A 255 4.68 -12.56 5.18
C TYR A 255 4.73 -12.20 6.68
N ASP A 256 5.26 -11.02 7.05
CA ASP A 256 5.24 -10.56 8.45
C ASP A 256 3.81 -10.29 8.94
N TYR A 257 2.93 -9.84 8.03
CA TYR A 257 1.55 -9.52 8.31
C TYR A 257 0.65 -10.76 8.44
N MET A 258 0.96 -11.83 7.72
CA MET A 258 0.27 -13.12 7.80
C MET A 258 0.96 -14.08 8.78
N GLN A 259 1.05 -13.72 10.06
CA GLN A 259 1.18 -14.72 11.12
C GLN A 259 -0.21 -15.32 11.40
N PRO A 260 -0.56 -16.50 10.84
CA PRO A 260 -1.88 -17.08 11.05
C PRO A 260 -2.13 -17.46 12.49
N ASP A 261 -1.11 -17.69 13.32
CA ASP A 261 -1.28 -17.98 14.75
C ASP A 261 -1.84 -16.76 15.49
N VAL A 262 -1.27 -15.58 15.24
CA VAL A 262 -1.76 -14.32 15.82
C VAL A 262 -3.12 -13.95 15.24
N TYR A 263 -3.33 -14.16 13.92
CA TYR A 263 -4.64 -13.93 13.31
C TYR A 263 -5.70 -14.91 13.84
N ALA A 264 -5.35 -16.19 14.02
CA ALA A 264 -6.26 -17.22 14.51
C ALA A 264 -6.56 -17.04 16.00
N ASP A 265 -5.64 -16.49 16.80
CA ASP A 265 -5.90 -16.14 18.20
C ASP A 265 -6.79 -14.89 18.31
N LEU A 266 -6.42 -13.80 17.65
CA LEU A 266 -7.12 -12.50 17.76
C LEU A 266 -8.45 -12.44 17.02
N TYR A 267 -8.58 -13.12 15.88
CA TYR A 267 -9.72 -13.01 14.96
C TYR A 267 -10.50 -14.32 14.81
N ASN A 268 -10.53 -15.14 15.86
CA ASN A 268 -11.25 -16.41 15.86
C ASN A 268 -12.77 -16.22 15.78
N CYS A 269 -13.37 -16.62 14.66
CA CYS A 269 -14.81 -16.58 14.43
C CYS A 269 -15.55 -17.88 14.74
N SER A 270 -14.87 -18.92 15.25
CA SER A 270 -15.47 -20.24 15.51
C SER A 270 -16.34 -20.29 16.77
N GLN A 271 -16.40 -19.23 17.56
CA GLN A 271 -17.15 -19.19 18.83
C GLN A 271 -18.67 -19.14 18.64
N LEU A 272 -19.15 -18.63 17.49
CA LEU A 272 -20.57 -18.56 17.15
C LEU A 272 -20.79 -19.10 15.73
N THR A 273 -21.97 -19.63 15.49
CA THR A 273 -22.42 -20.05 14.15
C THR A 273 -22.66 -18.83 13.24
N GLN A 274 -22.64 -19.04 11.93
CA GLN A 274 -22.92 -17.97 10.96
C GLN A 274 -24.31 -17.34 11.15
N GLU A 275 -25.29 -18.11 11.61
CA GLU A 275 -26.65 -17.60 11.86
C GLU A 275 -26.71 -16.73 13.12
N GLU A 276 -25.92 -17.04 14.14
CA GLU A 276 -25.77 -16.21 15.33
C GLU A 276 -25.01 -14.92 15.01
N TRP A 277 -23.94 -14.98 14.20
CA TRP A 277 -23.23 -13.78 13.75
C TRP A 277 -24.13 -12.82 12.97
N ARG A 278 -25.07 -13.33 12.17
CA ARG A 278 -26.08 -12.50 11.48
C ARG A 278 -26.98 -11.71 12.45
N LYS A 279 -27.28 -12.26 13.62
CA LYS A 279 -28.13 -11.60 14.64
C LYS A 279 -27.40 -10.46 15.38
N VAL A 280 -26.06 -10.46 15.37
CA VAL A 280 -25.24 -9.37 15.94
C VAL A 280 -25.34 -8.11 15.07
N GLY A 281 -25.40 -8.31 13.75
CA GLY A 281 -25.56 -7.24 12.77
C GLY A 281 -26.96 -6.63 12.72
N LEU A 282 -27.11 -5.60 11.90
CA LEU A 282 -28.42 -5.01 11.57
C LEU A 282 -28.43 -4.56 10.11
N GLU A 283 -29.37 -5.08 9.34
CA GLU A 283 -29.58 -4.68 7.95
C GLU A 283 -30.10 -3.24 7.88
N ARG A 284 -29.40 -2.37 7.15
CA ARG A 284 -29.75 -0.96 6.98
C ARG A 284 -29.80 -0.56 5.50
N PRO A 285 -30.65 -1.18 4.68
CA PRO A 285 -30.68 -0.93 3.24
C PRO A 285 -31.01 0.53 2.90
N VAL A 286 -31.93 1.16 3.65
CA VAL A 286 -32.30 2.57 3.45
C VAL A 286 -31.12 3.50 3.70
N LEU A 287 -30.39 3.29 4.81
CA LEU A 287 -29.20 4.07 5.13
C LEU A 287 -28.12 3.86 4.07
N ALA A 288 -27.84 2.60 3.70
CA ALA A 288 -26.84 2.27 2.70
C ALA A 288 -27.12 2.94 1.34
N ILE A 289 -28.38 2.91 0.88
CA ILE A 289 -28.80 3.58 -0.37
C ILE A 289 -28.65 5.10 -0.24
N PHE A 290 -29.10 5.68 0.85
CA PHE A 290 -28.99 7.13 1.10
C PHE A 290 -27.52 7.59 1.09
N LEU A 291 -26.66 6.90 1.85
CA LEU A 291 -25.23 7.16 1.87
C LEU A 291 -24.62 6.98 0.48
N GLY A 292 -25.01 5.93 -0.25
CA GLY A 292 -24.61 5.65 -1.64
C GLY A 292 -24.90 6.82 -2.59
N ILE A 293 -26.11 7.35 -2.57
CA ILE A 293 -26.51 8.51 -3.39
C ILE A 293 -25.67 9.74 -3.02
N LEU A 294 -25.48 9.99 -1.72
CA LEU A 294 -24.71 11.13 -1.22
C LEU A 294 -23.23 11.06 -1.62
N GLY A 295 -22.59 9.90 -1.42
CA GLY A 295 -21.20 9.67 -1.84
C GLY A 295 -21.01 9.75 -3.35
N GLY A 296 -21.98 9.22 -4.12
CA GLY A 296 -22.01 9.37 -5.57
C GLY A 296 -22.07 10.84 -6.01
N ALA A 297 -22.93 11.64 -5.38
CA ALA A 297 -23.01 13.07 -5.64
C ALA A 297 -21.69 13.80 -5.34
N PHE A 298 -21.06 13.49 -4.19
CA PHE A 298 -19.74 14.05 -3.86
C PHE A 298 -18.67 13.67 -4.89
N ALA A 299 -18.59 12.40 -5.29
CA ALA A 299 -17.62 11.95 -6.29
C ALA A 299 -17.84 12.64 -7.65
N ILE A 300 -19.09 12.78 -8.09
CA ILE A 300 -19.45 13.47 -9.35
C ILE A 300 -19.00 14.94 -9.33
N ILE A 301 -19.15 15.62 -8.19
CA ILE A 301 -18.74 17.02 -8.05
C ILE A 301 -17.21 17.14 -7.96
N TYR A 302 -16.56 16.24 -7.21
CA TYR A 302 -15.15 16.38 -6.89
C TYR A 302 -14.23 15.93 -8.04
N MET A 303 -14.49 14.79 -8.68
CA MET A 303 -13.60 14.20 -9.69
C MET A 303 -13.24 15.14 -10.86
N PRO A 304 -14.16 15.95 -11.43
CA PRO A 304 -13.82 16.92 -12.48
C PRO A 304 -12.76 17.95 -12.03
N PHE A 305 -12.78 18.36 -10.77
CA PHE A 305 -11.78 19.29 -10.23
C PHE A 305 -10.41 18.65 -10.09
N VAL A 306 -10.34 17.39 -9.63
CA VAL A 306 -9.07 16.64 -9.56
C VAL A 306 -8.43 16.54 -10.95
N VAL A 307 -9.23 16.25 -11.98
CA VAL A 307 -8.75 16.22 -13.37
C VAL A 307 -8.23 17.59 -13.81
N ILE A 308 -8.91 18.68 -13.49
CA ILE A 308 -8.47 20.04 -13.89
C ILE A 308 -7.16 20.44 -13.22
N MET A 309 -6.94 20.01 -11.98
CA MET A 309 -5.70 20.30 -11.26
C MET A 309 -4.47 19.72 -11.97
N THR A 310 -4.62 18.68 -12.80
CA THR A 310 -3.53 18.11 -13.61
C THR A 310 -3.04 19.03 -14.72
N LYS A 311 -3.80 20.07 -15.08
CA LYS A 311 -3.36 21.06 -16.07
C LYS A 311 -2.12 21.78 -15.55
N ARG A 312 -1.11 21.90 -16.43
CA ARG A 312 0.21 22.46 -16.12
C ARG A 312 0.17 23.77 -15.31
N ARG A 313 -0.74 24.70 -15.66
CA ARG A 313 -0.94 25.98 -14.96
C ARG A 313 -1.23 25.82 -13.46
N PHE A 314 -1.96 24.79 -13.05
CA PHE A 314 -2.27 24.55 -11.64
C PHE A 314 -1.23 23.65 -11.01
N PHE A 315 -0.83 22.58 -11.71
CA PHE A 315 0.08 21.56 -11.20
C PHE A 315 1.51 22.05 -10.92
N GLU A 316 1.90 23.23 -11.43
CA GLU A 316 3.18 23.87 -11.09
C GLU A 316 3.23 24.36 -9.62
N LEU A 317 2.07 24.75 -9.05
CA LEU A 317 1.97 25.27 -7.69
C LEU A 317 1.96 24.14 -6.65
N SER A 318 2.74 24.31 -5.58
CA SER A 318 2.91 23.35 -4.47
C SER A 318 1.58 22.86 -3.90
N CYS A 319 0.69 23.78 -3.59
CA CYS A 319 -0.62 23.49 -3.01
C CYS A 319 -1.52 22.60 -3.89
N TYR A 320 -1.55 22.79 -5.21
CA TYR A 320 -2.39 21.98 -6.11
C TYR A 320 -1.81 20.57 -6.29
N LYS A 321 -0.49 20.37 -6.16
CA LYS A 321 0.11 19.03 -6.10
C LYS A 321 -0.40 18.25 -4.88
N ILE A 322 -0.40 18.91 -3.71
CA ILE A 322 -0.91 18.31 -2.47
C ILE A 322 -2.41 18.01 -2.60
N MET A 323 -3.21 18.98 -3.06
CA MET A 323 -4.66 18.81 -3.24
C MET A 323 -5.02 17.74 -4.28
N PHE A 324 -4.20 17.55 -5.31
CA PHE A 324 -4.37 16.48 -6.29
C PHE A 324 -4.15 15.10 -5.66
N CYS A 325 -3.05 14.92 -4.92
CA CYS A 325 -2.77 13.67 -4.22
C CYS A 325 -3.81 13.36 -3.14
N LEU A 326 -4.22 14.37 -2.38
CA LEU A 326 -5.32 14.26 -1.41
C LEU A 326 -6.62 13.84 -2.11
N GLY A 327 -6.96 14.46 -3.25
CA GLY A 327 -8.16 14.11 -4.01
C GLY A 327 -8.17 12.68 -4.58
N PHE A 328 -6.99 12.12 -4.86
CA PHE A 328 -6.89 10.70 -5.23
C PHE A 328 -7.22 9.79 -4.05
N ILE A 329 -6.72 10.10 -2.85
CA ILE A 329 -6.99 9.32 -1.64
C ILE A 329 -8.45 9.50 -1.20
N ASP A 330 -8.97 10.71 -1.24
CA ASP A 330 -10.37 11.03 -0.92
C ASP A 330 -11.35 10.26 -1.81
N ALA A 331 -11.02 10.06 -3.10
CA ALA A 331 -11.81 9.21 -3.99
C ALA A 331 -11.81 7.74 -3.54
N LEU A 332 -10.67 7.21 -3.07
CA LEU A 332 -10.60 5.88 -2.47
C LEU A 332 -11.42 5.81 -1.18
N THR A 333 -11.35 6.85 -0.34
CA THR A 333 -12.13 6.96 0.90
C THR A 333 -13.63 6.90 0.62
N ILE A 334 -14.14 7.58 -0.42
CA ILE A 334 -15.57 7.47 -0.79
C ILE A 334 -15.93 6.04 -1.18
N ILE A 335 -15.10 5.37 -1.99
CA ILE A 335 -15.35 3.97 -2.39
C ILE A 335 -15.40 3.06 -1.17
N ILE A 336 -14.47 3.22 -0.24
CA ILE A 336 -14.36 2.40 0.97
C ILE A 336 -15.51 2.69 1.93
N ALA A 337 -15.71 3.96 2.30
CA ALA A 337 -16.66 4.38 3.32
C ALA A 337 -18.12 4.21 2.88
N VAL A 338 -18.40 4.50 1.61
CA VAL A 338 -19.77 4.54 1.07
C VAL A 338 -20.09 3.34 0.22
N GLY A 339 -19.20 2.95 -0.69
CA GLY A 339 -19.42 1.81 -1.57
C GLY A 339 -19.36 0.50 -0.79
N LEU A 340 -18.18 0.20 -0.24
CA LEU A 340 -17.93 -1.07 0.43
C LEU A 340 -18.54 -1.11 1.85
N GLY A 341 -18.38 -0.04 2.63
CA GLY A 341 -19.04 0.10 3.93
C GLY A 341 -20.57 0.13 3.81
N GLY A 342 -21.10 0.80 2.78
CA GLY A 342 -22.53 0.78 2.48
C GLY A 342 -23.04 -0.61 2.09
N TYR A 343 -22.27 -1.39 1.34
CA TYR A 343 -22.61 -2.79 1.07
C TYR A 343 -22.66 -3.62 2.37
N VAL A 344 -21.68 -3.46 3.28
CA VAL A 344 -21.69 -4.14 4.59
C VAL A 344 -22.92 -3.73 5.40
N ALA A 345 -23.29 -2.45 5.42
CA ALA A 345 -24.51 -1.98 6.06
C ALA A 345 -25.79 -2.53 5.42
N PHE A 346 -25.82 -2.67 4.08
CA PHE A 346 -26.96 -3.19 3.34
C PHE A 346 -27.27 -4.63 3.71
N VAL A 347 -26.25 -5.49 3.78
CA VAL A 347 -26.39 -6.93 4.11
C VAL A 347 -26.39 -7.22 5.62
N GLY A 348 -26.30 -6.19 6.46
CA GLY A 348 -26.20 -6.37 7.91
C GLY A 348 -24.87 -7.00 8.37
N GLY A 349 -23.81 -6.90 7.58
CA GLY A 349 -22.54 -7.59 7.82
C GLY A 349 -21.80 -7.17 9.10
N VAL A 350 -21.22 -8.16 9.76
CA VAL A 350 -20.23 -8.01 10.85
C VAL A 350 -18.97 -8.79 10.49
N PHE A 351 -17.86 -8.54 11.18
CA PHE A 351 -16.54 -9.10 10.84
C PHE A 351 -16.60 -10.60 10.49
N CYS A 352 -17.13 -11.43 11.37
CA CYS A 352 -17.15 -12.89 11.20
C CYS A 352 -18.07 -13.44 10.10
N MET A 353 -18.95 -12.62 9.54
CA MET A 353 -19.71 -13.01 8.34
C MET A 353 -18.84 -12.95 7.08
N MET A 354 -17.90 -12.00 7.04
CA MET A 354 -17.07 -11.72 5.86
C MET A 354 -15.64 -11.30 6.27
N PRO A 355 -14.90 -12.14 7.02
CA PRO A 355 -13.71 -11.70 7.75
C PRO A 355 -12.62 -11.15 6.84
N ARG A 356 -12.29 -11.86 5.75
CA ARG A 356 -11.29 -11.40 4.78
C ARG A 356 -11.67 -10.09 4.11
N PHE A 357 -12.95 -9.94 3.75
CA PHE A 357 -13.44 -8.76 3.05
C PHE A 357 -13.40 -7.52 3.96
N ILE A 358 -13.99 -7.63 5.16
CA ILE A 358 -14.05 -6.53 6.13
C ILE A 358 -12.64 -6.16 6.62
N TYR A 359 -11.76 -7.15 6.79
CA TYR A 359 -10.36 -6.93 7.15
C TYR A 359 -9.62 -6.08 6.10
N VAL A 360 -9.66 -6.48 4.82
CA VAL A 360 -8.96 -5.75 3.74
C VAL A 360 -9.49 -4.32 3.58
N ILE A 361 -10.82 -4.15 3.69
CA ILE A 361 -11.44 -2.82 3.65
C ILE A 361 -11.01 -1.97 4.84
N GLY A 362 -10.88 -2.60 6.01
CA GLY A 362 -10.39 -1.97 7.23
C GLY A 362 -8.98 -1.43 7.10
N VAL A 363 -8.07 -2.24 6.55
CA VAL A 363 -6.69 -1.82 6.25
C VAL A 363 -6.67 -0.63 5.31
N ALA A 364 -7.42 -0.71 4.21
CA ALA A 364 -7.48 0.35 3.22
C ALA A 364 -8.10 1.64 3.79
N GLY A 365 -9.16 1.53 4.59
CA GLY A 365 -9.81 2.66 5.23
C GLY A 365 -8.93 3.36 6.25
N MET A 366 -8.29 2.60 7.13
CA MET A 366 -7.42 3.13 8.17
C MET A 366 -6.17 3.80 7.60
N SER A 367 -5.48 3.14 6.67
CA SER A 367 -4.26 3.67 6.05
C SER A 367 -4.52 4.92 5.22
N SER A 368 -5.60 4.94 4.42
CA SER A 368 -6.00 6.12 3.67
C SER A 368 -6.41 7.28 4.58
N TRP A 369 -7.11 7.02 5.69
CA TRP A 369 -7.45 8.03 6.70
C TRP A 369 -6.22 8.73 7.27
N CYS A 370 -5.25 7.95 7.79
CA CYS A 370 -4.02 8.48 8.36
C CYS A 370 -3.19 9.27 7.33
N GLY A 371 -3.13 8.79 6.09
CA GLY A 371 -2.49 9.49 4.98
C GLY A 371 -3.16 10.83 4.62
N SER A 372 -4.49 10.83 4.49
CA SER A 372 -5.26 12.04 4.20
C SER A 372 -5.13 13.07 5.33
N CYS A 373 -5.10 12.62 6.58
CA CYS A 373 -4.84 13.47 7.75
C CYS A 373 -3.50 14.20 7.63
N LEU A 374 -2.42 13.46 7.34
CA LEU A 374 -1.09 14.05 7.18
C LEU A 374 -1.01 15.00 5.97
N LEU A 375 -1.62 14.66 4.84
CA LEU A 375 -1.71 15.56 3.68
C LEU A 375 -2.50 16.84 3.98
N CYS A 376 -3.57 16.76 4.77
CA CYS A 376 -4.32 17.91 5.25
C CYS A 376 -3.48 18.82 6.14
N VAL A 377 -2.71 18.27 7.08
CA VAL A 377 -1.76 19.04 7.91
C VAL A 377 -0.71 19.71 7.05
N ILE A 378 -0.10 18.97 6.11
CA ILE A 378 0.90 19.51 5.17
C ILE A 378 0.30 20.65 4.33
N LEU A 379 -0.93 20.50 3.85
CA LEU A 379 -1.65 21.53 3.10
C LEU A 379 -1.88 22.79 3.96
N ALA A 380 -2.31 22.62 5.21
CA ALA A 380 -2.54 23.73 6.13
C ALA A 380 -1.25 24.50 6.44
N VAL A 381 -0.15 23.78 6.71
CA VAL A 381 1.18 24.38 6.91
C VAL A 381 1.66 25.09 5.64
N ASN A 382 1.49 24.47 4.47
CA ASN A 382 1.81 25.08 3.18
C ASN A 382 1.12 26.44 3.01
N ARG A 383 -0.17 26.53 3.35
CA ARG A 383 -0.93 27.80 3.29
C ARG A 383 -0.49 28.83 4.32
N CYS A 384 -0.21 28.40 5.54
CA CYS A 384 0.24 29.33 6.58
C CYS A 384 1.59 29.96 6.23
N LEU A 385 2.53 29.15 5.73
CA LEU A 385 3.85 29.64 5.32
C LEU A 385 3.81 30.55 4.09
N ASP A 386 2.99 30.23 3.08
CA ASP A 386 2.84 31.09 1.89
C ASP A 386 2.33 32.51 2.25
N ILE A 387 1.59 32.63 3.35
CA ILE A 387 1.03 33.89 3.83
C ILE A 387 1.99 34.63 4.76
N TYR A 388 2.60 33.93 5.71
CA TYR A 388 3.36 34.55 6.79
C TYR A 388 4.85 34.65 6.51
N TYR A 389 5.44 33.60 5.93
CA TYR A 389 6.89 33.49 5.79
C TYR A 389 7.26 32.84 4.46
N HIS A 390 7.11 33.63 3.40
CA HIS A 390 7.25 33.17 2.02
C HIS A 390 8.61 32.53 1.73
N HIS A 391 9.70 33.06 2.29
CA HIS A 391 11.03 32.46 2.13
C HIS A 391 11.10 31.00 2.62
N LEU A 392 10.47 30.68 3.76
CA LEU A 392 10.41 29.29 4.24
C LEU A 392 9.44 28.45 3.41
N HIS A 393 8.35 29.03 2.89
CA HIS A 393 7.49 28.34 1.93
C HIS A 393 8.27 27.93 0.68
N GLU A 394 9.04 28.83 0.07
CA GLU A 394 9.90 28.53 -1.08
C GLU A 394 10.96 27.48 -0.72
N LEU A 395 11.56 27.58 0.47
CA LEU A 395 12.54 26.62 0.95
C LEU A 395 11.95 25.20 1.04
N LEU A 396 10.75 25.06 1.58
CA LEU A 396 10.16 23.75 1.90
C LEU A 396 9.28 23.17 0.79
N PHE A 397 8.58 24.00 0.03
CA PHE A 397 7.48 23.58 -0.84
C PHE A 397 7.68 23.88 -2.32
N ASP A 398 8.66 24.69 -2.74
CA ASP A 398 8.76 25.02 -4.16
C ASP A 398 9.30 23.91 -5.05
N GLY A 399 8.82 23.91 -6.29
CA GLY A 399 9.26 23.01 -7.34
C GLY A 399 9.08 21.54 -6.97
N TRP A 400 10.19 20.82 -6.85
CA TRP A 400 10.16 19.38 -6.56
C TRP A 400 10.05 19.08 -5.05
N ARG A 401 10.33 20.04 -4.17
CA ARG A 401 10.42 19.80 -2.72
C ARG A 401 9.06 19.46 -2.11
N THR A 402 7.95 19.94 -2.71
CA THR A 402 6.60 19.49 -2.36
C THR A 402 6.46 17.98 -2.39
N TRP A 403 7.12 17.29 -3.33
CA TRP A 403 7.03 15.85 -3.48
C TRP A 403 7.66 15.08 -2.32
N ILE A 404 8.62 15.67 -1.60
CA ILE A 404 9.16 15.04 -0.38
C ILE A 404 8.05 14.87 0.65
N TRP A 405 7.32 15.95 0.92
CA TRP A 405 6.21 15.95 1.87
C TRP A 405 5.08 15.00 1.45
N ILE A 406 4.75 14.99 0.16
CA ILE A 406 3.77 14.03 -0.38
C ILE A 406 4.27 12.60 -0.21
N SER A 407 5.55 12.32 -0.52
CA SER A 407 6.14 10.99 -0.33
C SER A 407 6.15 10.55 1.14
N LEU A 408 6.37 11.46 2.09
CA LEU A 408 6.24 11.15 3.52
C LEU A 408 4.82 10.72 3.88
N ALA A 409 3.80 11.36 3.31
CA ALA A 409 2.42 10.94 3.51
C ALA A 409 2.12 9.56 2.91
N PHE A 410 2.60 9.27 1.70
CA PHE A 410 2.44 7.93 1.11
C PHE A 410 3.24 6.85 1.86
N LEU A 411 4.42 7.18 2.39
CA LEU A 411 5.16 6.29 3.27
C LEU A 411 4.34 6.01 4.54
N TYR A 412 3.71 7.04 5.13
CA TYR A 412 2.86 6.85 6.29
C TYR A 412 1.64 5.96 6.01
N ILE A 413 0.96 6.12 4.86
CA ILE A 413 -0.10 5.22 4.40
C ILE A 413 0.42 3.79 4.35
N PHE A 414 1.58 3.58 3.73
CA PHE A 414 2.18 2.26 3.61
C PHE A 414 2.49 1.66 5.00
N LEU A 415 3.12 2.42 5.89
CA LEU A 415 3.44 1.94 7.24
C LEU A 415 2.18 1.56 8.03
N VAL A 416 1.13 2.38 7.99
CA VAL A 416 -0.13 2.07 8.68
C VAL A 416 -0.84 0.87 8.04
N ALA A 417 -0.85 0.76 6.71
CA ALA A 417 -1.48 -0.39 6.04
C ALA A 417 -0.83 -1.72 6.44
N TRP A 418 0.45 -1.68 6.79
CA TRP A 418 1.27 -2.88 6.90
C TRP A 418 1.63 -3.30 8.31
N PHE A 419 1.78 -2.34 9.23
CA PHE A 419 2.24 -2.59 10.59
C PHE A 419 1.15 -2.40 11.64
N GLU A 420 0.00 -1.85 11.26
CA GLU A 420 -1.07 -1.51 12.22
C GLU A 420 -2.27 -2.45 12.10
N THR A 421 -2.97 -2.63 13.23
CA THR A 421 -4.22 -3.39 13.29
C THR A 421 -5.35 -2.64 12.60
N PRO A 422 -6.12 -3.28 11.72
CA PRO A 422 -7.15 -2.59 10.93
C PRO A 422 -8.39 -2.24 11.75
N ILE A 423 -9.19 -1.33 11.19
CA ILE A 423 -10.52 -0.98 11.71
C ILE A 423 -11.60 -1.84 11.05
N PHE A 424 -12.58 -2.36 11.81
CA PHE A 424 -13.62 -3.25 11.30
C PHE A 424 -14.97 -2.53 11.20
N TYR A 425 -15.56 -2.55 10.00
CA TYR A 425 -16.88 -1.97 9.80
C TYR A 425 -17.98 -2.84 10.43
N HIS A 426 -18.88 -2.22 11.19
CA HIS A 426 -19.97 -2.90 11.88
C HIS A 426 -21.33 -2.35 11.46
N SER A 427 -22.18 -3.17 10.84
CA SER A 427 -23.47 -2.77 10.27
C SER A 427 -24.44 -2.12 11.27
N ARG A 428 -24.51 -2.63 12.51
CA ARG A 428 -25.39 -2.06 13.55
C ARG A 428 -25.12 -0.59 13.84
N TYR A 429 -23.87 -0.16 13.80
CA TYR A 429 -23.47 1.23 14.07
C TYR A 429 -23.14 2.00 12.79
N ALA A 430 -23.11 1.31 11.65
CA ALA A 430 -22.69 1.81 10.35
C ALA A 430 -21.38 2.63 10.39
N ALA A 431 -20.42 2.17 11.21
CA ALA A 431 -19.13 2.80 11.43
C ALA A 431 -18.03 1.75 11.68
N GLY A 432 -16.77 2.19 11.69
CA GLY A 432 -15.62 1.33 11.96
C GLY A 432 -15.25 1.31 13.44
N PHE A 433 -14.87 0.14 13.96
CA PHE A 433 -14.41 -0.10 15.33
C PHE A 433 -13.21 -1.04 15.34
N TYR A 434 -12.34 -0.94 16.35
CA TYR A 434 -11.20 -1.87 16.47
C TYR A 434 -11.58 -3.24 17.05
N ASP A 435 -12.67 -3.33 17.83
CA ASP A 435 -13.19 -4.61 18.31
C ASP A 435 -13.99 -5.32 17.18
N PRO A 436 -13.48 -6.42 16.60
CA PRO A 436 -14.16 -7.15 15.53
C PRO A 436 -15.42 -7.88 16.03
N PHE A 437 -15.56 -8.07 17.35
CA PHE A 437 -16.64 -8.82 17.99
C PHE A 437 -17.58 -7.91 18.78
N LEU A 438 -17.58 -6.61 18.47
CA LEU A 438 -18.39 -5.61 19.14
C LEU A 438 -19.86 -6.04 19.21
N GLY A 439 -20.43 -6.07 20.43
CA GLY A 439 -21.82 -6.45 20.65
C GLY A 439 -22.13 -7.97 20.58
N ALA A 440 -21.13 -8.83 20.36
CA ALA A 440 -21.32 -10.29 20.37
C ALA A 440 -21.10 -10.90 21.78
N PRO A 441 -21.87 -11.94 22.15
CA PRO A 441 -21.69 -12.65 23.41
C PRO A 441 -20.54 -13.67 23.30
N ILE A 442 -19.29 -13.18 23.38
CA ILE A 442 -18.08 -14.01 23.33
C ILE A 442 -17.35 -14.07 24.69
N GLU A 443 -16.76 -15.22 25.01
CA GLU A 443 -16.13 -15.49 26.31
C GLU A 443 -14.73 -14.87 26.46
N LYS A 444 -13.94 -14.81 25.37
CA LYS A 444 -12.60 -14.21 25.36
C LYS A 444 -12.61 -12.87 24.62
N ARG A 445 -12.52 -11.76 25.37
CA ARG A 445 -12.38 -10.42 24.79
C ARG A 445 -10.94 -9.93 24.93
N HIS A 446 -10.25 -9.82 23.81
CA HIS A 446 -9.00 -9.04 23.76
C HIS A 446 -9.34 -7.55 23.78
N HIS A 447 -8.42 -6.74 24.32
CA HIS A 447 -8.55 -5.30 24.29
C HIS A 447 -8.00 -4.76 22.96
N PHE A 448 -8.89 -4.49 22.01
CA PHE A 448 -8.53 -4.00 20.68
C PHE A 448 -8.43 -2.47 20.67
N VAL A 449 -7.20 -1.96 20.78
CA VAL A 449 -6.89 -0.53 20.60
C VAL A 449 -5.74 -0.39 19.63
N ASN A 450 -5.88 0.51 18.66
CA ASN A 450 -4.77 0.96 17.84
C ASN A 450 -4.24 2.31 18.35
N TYR A 451 -3.12 2.29 19.07
CA TYR A 451 -2.52 3.50 19.63
C TYR A 451 -1.99 4.46 18.57
N THR A 452 -1.50 3.95 17.44
CA THR A 452 -1.01 4.77 16.32
C THR A 452 -2.11 5.64 15.73
N HIS A 453 -3.31 5.09 15.56
CA HIS A 453 -4.48 5.84 15.11
C HIS A 453 -4.93 6.90 16.13
N VAL A 454 -4.93 6.57 17.42
CA VAL A 454 -5.26 7.54 18.48
C VAL A 454 -4.25 8.69 18.49
N VAL A 455 -2.95 8.38 18.41
CA VAL A 455 -1.89 9.40 18.33
C VAL A 455 -2.07 10.26 17.07
N ASN A 456 -2.38 9.65 15.92
CA ASN A 456 -2.68 10.39 14.68
C ASN A 456 -3.85 11.36 14.89
N ASN A 457 -4.97 10.89 15.43
CA ASN A 457 -6.18 11.70 15.60
C ASN A 457 -5.95 12.84 16.59
N VAL A 458 -5.34 12.57 17.74
CA VAL A 458 -4.98 13.60 18.73
C VAL A 458 -4.03 14.63 18.10
N ALA A 459 -3.00 14.19 17.36
CA ALA A 459 -2.08 15.10 16.69
C ALA A 459 -2.80 15.98 15.65
N VAL A 460 -3.70 15.41 14.84
CA VAL A 460 -4.52 16.15 13.87
C VAL A 460 -5.38 17.18 14.59
N ILE A 461 -6.06 16.81 15.68
CA ILE A 461 -6.91 17.73 16.45
C ILE A 461 -6.09 18.91 16.96
N ILE A 462 -4.95 18.64 17.61
CA ILE A 462 -4.09 19.69 18.19
C ILE A 462 -3.54 20.59 17.09
N ILE A 463 -2.87 20.02 16.09
CA ILE A 463 -2.16 20.78 15.04
C ILE A 463 -3.15 21.60 14.22
N MET A 464 -4.26 21.00 13.77
CA MET A 464 -5.23 21.70 12.93
C MET A 464 -5.94 22.82 13.72
N SER A 465 -6.27 22.60 15.00
CA SER A 465 -6.87 23.63 15.84
C SER A 465 -5.94 24.84 16.02
N LEU A 466 -4.66 24.60 16.28
CA LEU A 466 -3.66 25.67 16.38
C LEU A 466 -3.52 26.47 15.08
N LEU A 467 -3.45 25.78 13.94
CA LEU A 467 -3.37 26.42 12.62
C LEU A 467 -4.64 27.23 12.30
N TYR A 468 -5.83 26.74 12.65
CA TYR A 468 -7.09 27.47 12.45
C TYR A 468 -7.19 28.71 13.32
N VAL A 469 -6.88 28.61 14.61
CA VAL A 469 -6.85 29.77 15.51
C VAL A 469 -5.90 30.83 14.96
N TRP A 470 -4.70 30.41 14.53
CA TRP A 470 -3.73 31.33 13.93
C TRP A 470 -4.26 32.00 12.64
N LEU A 471 -4.85 31.23 11.72
CA LEU A 471 -5.43 31.74 10.47
C LEU A 471 -6.59 32.71 10.73
N CYS A 472 -7.48 32.38 11.68
CA CYS A 472 -8.59 33.24 12.09
C CYS A 472 -8.09 34.55 12.69
N LEU A 473 -7.09 34.51 13.58
CA LEU A 473 -6.48 35.72 14.16
C LEU A 473 -5.78 36.57 13.10
N TYR A 474 -5.12 35.95 12.11
CA TYR A 474 -4.51 36.66 10.99
C TYR A 474 -5.54 37.43 10.15
N ILE A 475 -6.71 36.81 9.89
CA ILE A 475 -7.82 37.45 9.17
C ILE A 475 -8.42 38.59 10.01
N LEU A 476 -8.73 38.34 11.28
CA LEU A 476 -9.38 39.29 12.19
C LEU A 476 -8.53 40.54 12.45
N ARG A 477 -7.20 40.40 12.54
CA ARG A 477 -6.26 41.52 12.75
C ARG A 477 -6.12 42.44 11.52
N GLY A 478 -6.91 42.26 10.46
CA GLY A 478 -6.95 43.16 9.31
C GLY A 478 -5.71 43.12 8.41
N LYS A 479 -4.67 42.34 8.74
CA LYS A 479 -3.50 42.10 7.87
C LYS A 479 -3.90 41.44 6.54
N ALA A 480 -5.06 40.78 6.53
CA ALA A 480 -5.74 40.20 5.38
C ALA A 480 -6.47 41.22 4.45
N LYS A 481 -6.68 42.49 4.86
CA LYS A 481 -7.41 43.48 4.03
C LYS A 481 -6.72 43.83 2.70
N LYS A 482 -5.43 43.51 2.53
CA LYS A 482 -4.66 43.82 1.31
C LYS A 482 -4.79 42.79 0.17
N SER A 483 -5.39 41.60 0.38
CA SER A 483 -5.55 40.60 -0.71
C SER A 483 -6.81 39.74 -0.57
N LYS A 484 -7.89 40.12 -1.28
CA LYS A 484 -9.16 39.36 -1.33
C LYS A 484 -8.97 37.90 -1.82
N THR A 485 -7.99 37.65 -2.68
CA THR A 485 -7.70 36.32 -3.24
C THR A 485 -7.04 35.39 -2.21
N LYS A 486 -6.08 35.88 -1.42
CA LYS A 486 -5.41 35.06 -0.38
C LYS A 486 -6.39 34.61 0.72
N ASN A 487 -7.37 35.46 1.07
CA ASN A 487 -8.37 35.13 2.09
C ASN A 487 -9.31 33.99 1.65
N LYS A 488 -9.67 33.91 0.37
CA LYS A 488 -10.50 32.82 -0.16
C LYS A 488 -9.80 31.47 -0.06
N PHE A 489 -8.49 31.41 -0.35
CA PHE A 489 -7.71 30.16 -0.23
C PHE A 489 -7.57 29.71 1.23
N VAL A 490 -7.45 30.64 2.19
CA VAL A 490 -7.42 30.31 3.62
C VAL A 490 -8.75 29.70 4.07
N ILE A 491 -9.87 30.36 3.76
CA ILE A 491 -11.21 29.86 4.11
C ILE A 491 -11.45 28.50 3.47
N GLN A 492 -11.03 28.34 2.21
CA GLN A 492 -11.09 27.06 1.49
C GLN A 492 -10.36 25.94 2.25
N THR A 493 -9.15 26.19 2.74
CA THR A 493 -8.37 25.19 3.49
C THR A 493 -9.02 24.87 4.85
N ILE A 494 -9.54 25.86 5.57
CA ILE A 494 -10.27 25.62 6.83
C ILE A 494 -11.49 24.71 6.58
N LEU A 495 -12.28 25.01 5.55
CA LEU A 495 -13.49 24.25 5.24
C LEU A 495 -13.20 22.83 4.75
N VAL A 496 -12.13 22.61 3.99
CA VAL A 496 -11.72 21.27 3.54
C VAL A 496 -11.23 20.42 4.72
N CYS A 497 -10.51 21.03 5.65
CA CYS A 497 -9.85 20.25 6.69
C CYS A 497 -10.65 20.13 8.00
N ALA A 498 -11.67 20.97 8.25
CA ALA A 498 -12.49 20.92 9.48
C ALA A 498 -13.22 19.56 9.68
N PRO A 499 -13.77 18.92 8.63
CA PRO A 499 -14.37 17.59 8.76
C PRO A 499 -13.43 16.53 9.33
N PHE A 500 -12.13 16.59 9.02
CA PHE A 500 -11.12 15.66 9.56
C PHE A 500 -10.98 15.79 11.08
N THR A 501 -10.91 17.02 11.59
CA THR A 501 -10.81 17.27 13.04
C THR A 501 -12.05 16.77 13.78
N ILE A 502 -13.24 16.97 13.23
CA ILE A 502 -14.50 16.53 13.85
C ILE A 502 -14.58 14.99 13.85
N ALA A 503 -14.33 14.35 12.71
CA ALA A 503 -14.34 12.89 12.64
C ALA A 503 -13.27 12.25 13.55
N ALA A 504 -12.04 12.78 13.59
CA ALA A 504 -10.99 12.31 14.49
C ALA A 504 -11.45 12.33 15.96
N GLY A 505 -12.06 13.43 16.42
CA GLY A 505 -12.55 13.54 17.79
C GLY A 505 -13.69 12.59 18.12
N ILE A 506 -14.63 12.38 17.18
CA ILE A 506 -15.74 11.45 17.38
C ILE A 506 -15.24 10.00 17.42
N TYR A 507 -14.35 9.60 16.51
CA TYR A 507 -13.81 8.24 16.49
C TYR A 507 -12.95 7.93 17.73
N ASP A 508 -12.16 8.88 18.22
CA ASP A 508 -11.42 8.71 19.49
C ASP A 508 -12.39 8.63 20.68
N TYR A 509 -13.45 9.44 20.70
CA TYR A 509 -14.49 9.32 21.72
C TYR A 509 -15.16 7.93 21.70
N MET A 510 -15.55 7.45 20.52
CA MET A 510 -16.16 6.13 20.33
C MET A 510 -15.24 4.98 20.74
N GLN A 511 -13.92 5.19 20.70
CA GLN A 511 -12.95 4.17 21.07
C GLN A 511 -12.84 3.98 22.59
N PHE A 512 -12.97 5.06 23.36
CA PHE A 512 -12.74 5.04 24.81
C PHE A 512 -14.02 5.15 25.65
N PHE A 513 -15.11 5.63 25.06
CA PHE A 513 -16.37 5.86 25.75
C PHE A 513 -17.52 5.16 25.03
N ALA A 514 -18.52 4.73 25.80
CA ALA A 514 -19.74 4.18 25.24
C ALA A 514 -20.47 5.26 24.42
N ALA A 515 -20.51 5.04 23.11
CA ALA A 515 -21.18 5.94 22.18
C ALA A 515 -22.56 5.38 21.80
N PRO A 516 -23.64 6.16 21.95
CA PRO A 516 -24.93 5.76 21.39
C PRO A 516 -24.84 5.72 19.86
N GLU A 517 -25.69 4.94 19.22
CA GLU A 517 -25.64 4.67 17.78
C GLU A 517 -25.62 5.93 16.91
N TRP A 518 -26.37 6.97 17.30
CA TRP A 518 -26.42 8.22 16.54
C TRP A 518 -25.05 8.93 16.50
N VAL A 519 -24.21 8.80 17.54
CA VAL A 519 -22.85 9.36 17.55
C VAL A 519 -21.99 8.64 16.51
N SER A 520 -22.10 7.31 16.41
CA SER A 520 -21.40 6.51 15.39
C SER A 520 -21.81 6.91 13.98
N LEU A 521 -23.10 7.16 13.76
CA LEU A 521 -23.61 7.65 12.48
C LEU A 521 -23.07 9.04 12.12
N VAL A 522 -22.99 9.94 13.09
CA VAL A 522 -22.40 11.27 12.90
C VAL A 522 -20.91 11.16 12.60
N GLY A 523 -20.18 10.29 13.31
CA GLY A 523 -18.77 10.01 13.04
C GLY A 523 -18.55 9.52 11.61
N HIS A 524 -19.31 8.52 11.17
CA HIS A 524 -19.23 7.99 9.81
C HIS A 524 -19.65 9.03 8.74
N ALA A 525 -20.63 9.88 9.04
CA ALA A 525 -21.01 10.98 8.15
C ALA A 525 -19.87 12.00 7.98
N PHE A 526 -19.19 12.39 9.07
CA PHE A 526 -18.03 13.28 8.97
C PHE A 526 -16.85 12.62 8.26
N TYR A 527 -16.61 11.32 8.47
CA TYR A 527 -15.64 10.54 7.70
C TYR A 527 -15.96 10.54 6.19
N MET A 528 -17.23 10.44 5.81
CA MET A 528 -17.63 10.58 4.40
C MET A 528 -17.40 12.01 3.88
N ILE A 529 -17.75 13.02 4.67
CA ILE A 529 -17.59 14.43 4.31
C ILE A 529 -16.12 14.76 4.06
N THR A 530 -15.17 14.11 4.75
CA THR A 530 -13.73 14.32 4.49
C THR A 530 -13.36 13.96 3.04
N GLY A 531 -13.91 12.89 2.49
CA GLY A 531 -13.65 12.45 1.12
C GLY A 531 -14.37 13.26 0.03
N GLY A 532 -15.45 13.98 0.37
CA GLY A 532 -16.35 14.60 -0.61
C GLY A 532 -16.44 16.12 -0.60
N SER A 533 -16.22 16.74 0.57
CA SER A 533 -16.47 18.18 0.78
C SER A 533 -15.58 19.10 -0.05
N ALA A 534 -14.37 18.65 -0.38
CA ALA A 534 -13.40 19.41 -1.16
C ALA A 534 -13.95 19.86 -2.52
N GLY A 535 -14.69 19.01 -3.23
CA GLY A 535 -15.33 19.37 -4.50
C GLY A 535 -16.32 20.53 -4.37
N VAL A 536 -17.17 20.50 -3.33
CA VAL A 536 -18.14 21.56 -3.03
C VAL A 536 -17.41 22.86 -2.67
N VAL A 537 -16.37 22.75 -1.83
CA VAL A 537 -15.56 23.89 -1.42
C VAL A 537 -14.84 24.53 -2.61
N TYR A 538 -14.33 23.75 -3.57
CA TYR A 538 -13.69 24.28 -4.77
C TYR A 538 -14.69 24.98 -5.68
N TRP A 539 -15.90 24.45 -5.82
CA TRP A 539 -16.96 25.09 -6.59
C TRP A 539 -17.37 26.44 -6.00
N LEU A 540 -17.47 26.56 -4.67
CA LEU A 540 -17.91 27.78 -4.00
C LEU A 540 -16.79 28.83 -3.91
N PHE A 541 -15.57 28.42 -3.57
CA PHE A 541 -14.50 29.34 -3.14
C PHE A 541 -13.32 29.44 -4.12
N ASN A 542 -13.18 28.54 -5.10
CA ASN A 542 -12.07 28.56 -6.07
C ASN A 542 -12.51 29.00 -7.47
N ASP A 543 -12.55 30.33 -7.66
CA ASP A 543 -12.97 30.96 -8.92
C ASP A 543 -12.13 30.51 -10.14
N ASN A 544 -10.85 30.20 -9.94
CA ASN A 544 -9.95 29.80 -11.03
C ASN A 544 -10.25 28.39 -11.53
N LEU A 545 -10.39 27.43 -10.61
CA LEU A 545 -10.78 26.06 -10.95
C LEU A 545 -12.18 26.01 -11.56
N ARG A 546 -13.14 26.74 -10.99
CA ARG A 546 -14.52 26.79 -11.51
C ARG A 546 -14.58 27.34 -12.93
N ARG A 547 -13.89 28.46 -13.21
CA ARG A 547 -13.83 29.02 -14.57
C ARG A 547 -13.19 28.05 -15.56
N GLU A 548 -12.12 27.36 -15.16
CA GLU A 548 -11.47 26.39 -16.03
C GLU A 548 -12.34 25.16 -16.30
N LEU A 549 -13.10 24.70 -15.30
CA LEU A 549 -14.07 23.62 -15.45
C LEU A 549 -15.16 23.98 -16.47
N LEU A 550 -15.76 25.15 -16.30
CA LEU A 550 -16.80 25.66 -17.22
C LEU A 550 -16.26 25.82 -18.65
N ARG A 551 -15.03 26.30 -18.83
CA ARG A 551 -14.39 26.38 -20.16
C ARG A 551 -14.19 25.01 -20.78
N THR A 552 -13.68 24.04 -20.01
CA THR A 552 -13.41 22.68 -20.50
C THR A 552 -14.71 21.98 -20.91
N LEU A 553 -15.77 22.12 -20.11
CA LEU A 553 -17.11 21.60 -20.44
C LEU A 553 -17.74 22.32 -21.64
N GLY A 554 -17.53 23.63 -21.78
CA GLY A 554 -17.98 24.43 -22.92
C GLY A 554 -17.33 24.02 -24.24
N HIS A 555 -16.02 23.77 -24.26
CA HIS A 555 -15.31 23.25 -25.44
C HIS A 555 -15.79 21.84 -25.83
N CYS A 556 -16.11 20.97 -24.86
CA CYS A 556 -16.72 19.66 -25.14
C CYS A 556 -18.12 19.78 -25.79
N LYS A 557 -18.92 20.78 -25.42
CA LYS A 557 -20.23 21.05 -26.06
C LYS A 557 -20.06 21.50 -27.52
N ILE A 558 -19.12 22.41 -27.80
CA ILE A 558 -18.86 22.92 -29.16
C ILE A 558 -18.31 21.81 -30.09
N LEU A 559 -17.41 20.95 -29.59
CA LEU A 559 -16.89 19.82 -30.36
C LEU A 559 -17.96 18.75 -30.63
N ARG A 560 -18.89 18.50 -29.69
CA ARG A 560 -20.04 17.60 -29.94
C ARG A 560 -21.02 18.18 -30.97
N LEU A 561 -21.30 19.48 -30.92
CA LEU A 561 -22.13 20.16 -31.93
C LEU A 561 -21.48 20.06 -33.31
N ASN A 562 -20.19 20.37 -33.46
CA ASN A 562 -19.49 20.26 -34.74
C ASN A 562 -19.44 18.81 -35.27
N LYS A 563 -19.39 17.81 -34.39
CA LYS A 563 -19.43 16.39 -34.80
C LYS A 563 -20.82 15.99 -35.32
N VAL A 564 -21.89 16.48 -34.68
CA VAL A 564 -23.29 16.27 -35.14
C VAL A 564 -23.56 17.00 -36.46
N PHE A 565 -23.08 18.24 -36.62
CA PHE A 565 -23.19 18.99 -37.88
C PHE A 565 -22.31 18.44 -39.01
N SER A 566 -21.21 17.72 -38.70
CA SER A 566 -20.36 17.08 -39.71
C SER A 566 -20.94 15.78 -40.29
N THR A 567 -21.90 15.16 -39.60
CA THR A 567 -22.60 13.94 -40.04
C THR A 567 -23.83 14.20 -40.91
N SER A 568 -24.26 15.46 -41.06
CA SER A 568 -25.27 15.89 -42.02
C SER A 568 -24.61 16.56 -43.23
N ARG A 569 -23.85 15.79 -44.03
CA ARG A 569 -23.40 16.26 -45.35
C ARG A 569 -24.47 15.92 -46.39
N VAL A 570 -25.30 16.91 -46.69
CA VAL A 570 -26.13 16.97 -47.91
C VAL A 570 -25.16 17.00 -49.11
N PRO A 571 -25.40 16.24 -50.20
CA PRO A 571 -24.58 16.32 -51.39
C PRO A 571 -25.00 17.52 -52.23
N THR A 572 -24.09 18.48 -52.42
CA THR A 572 -24.28 19.56 -53.41
C THR A 572 -23.33 19.36 -54.58
N THR A 573 -23.96 19.13 -55.73
CA THR A 573 -23.39 19.04 -57.07
C THR A 573 -23.06 20.44 -57.64
N ILE A 574 -22.01 20.53 -58.47
CA ILE A 574 -21.80 21.46 -59.60
C ILE A 574 -21.31 22.92 -59.33
N GLN A 575 -20.05 23.20 -59.74
CA GLN A 575 -19.61 24.09 -60.87
C GLN A 575 -18.37 24.99 -60.61
N ASN A 576 -17.26 24.61 -61.27
CA ASN A 576 -16.30 25.39 -62.07
C ASN A 576 -15.90 26.84 -61.70
N SER A 577 -14.64 26.95 -61.26
CA SER A 577 -13.53 27.76 -61.83
C SER A 577 -13.82 29.12 -62.49
N VAL A 578 -13.40 30.20 -61.83
CA VAL A 578 -12.81 31.39 -62.48
C VAL A 578 -11.60 31.82 -61.66
N GLY A 579 -10.42 31.80 -62.30
CA GLY A 579 -9.16 32.25 -61.71
C GLY A 579 -8.86 33.71 -62.05
N PHE A 580 -8.19 34.40 -61.14
CA PHE A 580 -7.46 35.64 -61.44
C PHE A 580 -6.17 35.68 -60.62
N LYS A 581 -5.03 35.61 -61.30
CA LYS A 581 -3.67 35.83 -60.77
C LYS A 581 -3.29 37.28 -61.02
N SER A 582 -2.82 37.97 -59.97
CA SER A 582 -2.28 39.32 -60.01
C SER A 582 -0.88 39.37 -60.62
N ARG A 583 -0.67 40.34 -61.52
CA ARG A 583 0.60 40.73 -62.16
C ARG A 583 1.48 41.55 -61.20
N SER A 584 2.80 41.37 -61.34
CA SER A 584 3.85 42.22 -60.78
C SER A 584 4.65 42.89 -61.93
N SER A 585 4.84 44.20 -61.81
CA SER A 585 5.80 45.07 -62.52
C SER A 585 5.91 46.32 -61.64
N THR A 586 7.05 46.88 -61.27
CA THR A 586 8.44 46.82 -61.72
C THR A 586 9.28 47.38 -60.58
#